data_AF-M0M6R1-F1
#
_entry.id   AF-M0M6R1-F1
#
_cell.length_a   1.000
_cell.length_b   1.000
_cell.length_c   1.000
_cell.angle_alpha   90.00
_cell.angle_beta   90.00
_cell.angle_gamma   90.00
#
_symmetry.space_group_name_H-M   'P 1'
#
loop_
_entity.id
_entity.type
_entity.pdbx_description
1 polymer ?
#
loop_
_entity_poly.entity_id
_entity_poly.type
_entity_poly.pdbx_seq_one_letter_code
_entity_poly.pdbx_strand_id
1 'polypeptide(L)'
;MSVRLLPVVAVLAVALVAGPVAAGPGTSPSTTNGSATGPHIESVYPNPLADEDAGEYVLLDFPRSTNLSTWTLTDGETNVSLSNTTVSGRVAVTAEPNATRNATDASVLALDESVSLANAGDEVALVRDDRVVDETTYEDAPDAERWNRSADGWEWEPLGATAFAPVRTDAATATAFVLPDDPDVAVETIEVADHRVLLAGYTFSSERVARALKRAKQRGVRVRVLVDDAPVGGMSERQAAALNGLVAAGIPVDVVGGDWARYDYHHAKYAVVDDRALVTTENWKPSGVGGHSNRGWGAVVGGEAADTLAAVFRADDGWRDTVPWRAYRANHTFEPDGVANGTYPSNFEPKRVDVDGVQVLVAPDNAERALVARIDNATESVDVVQAAIGSRHQPFLEAAIRAARRGVRVRVLLSNAWYSADENEAMAEWINAQGKTGDLPLEAKVADPESTFEDVHAKGVVIDDDTAVVGSMNWNNNSARENREVAVVLEGEEAGEYYGRVFEADWTEDGGSGIDLGFDSPLPIGVLVAVVGVLVLGFVVARRIEFE
;
A
#
# COMPACT_ATOMS: atom_id res chain seq x y z
N MET A 1 -7.96 28.18 61.49
CA MET A 1 -6.87 27.94 60.52
C MET A 1 -6.82 26.44 60.27
N SER A 2 -7.87 25.81 59.73
CA SER A 2 -8.43 25.88 58.37
C SER A 2 -7.61 25.06 57.37
N VAL A 3 -7.78 23.73 57.46
CA VAL A 3 -7.54 22.75 56.40
C VAL A 3 -8.86 22.60 55.63
N ARG A 4 -8.83 22.65 54.30
CA ARG A 4 -10.02 22.46 53.45
C ARG A 4 -10.06 21.02 52.92
N LEU A 5 -11.14 20.31 53.23
CA LEU A 5 -11.55 19.04 52.63
C LEU A 5 -12.44 19.32 51.41
N LEU A 6 -12.23 18.60 50.30
CA LEU A 6 -13.15 18.53 49.16
C LEU A 6 -14.27 17.51 49.43
N PRO A 7 -15.51 17.74 48.96
CA PRO A 7 -16.58 16.76 49.04
C PRO A 7 -16.57 15.81 47.83
N VAL A 8 -16.74 14.52 48.11
CA VAL A 8 -17.06 13.47 47.14
C VAL A 8 -18.57 13.55 46.84
N VAL A 9 -18.94 13.73 45.58
CA VAL A 9 -20.32 13.63 45.10
C VAL A 9 -20.52 12.21 44.56
N ALA A 10 -21.41 11.46 45.21
CA ALA A 10 -21.88 10.16 44.73
C ALA A 10 -23.10 10.37 43.82
N VAL A 11 -23.02 9.89 42.58
CA VAL A 11 -24.16 9.82 41.66
C VAL A 11 -24.68 8.39 41.63
N LEU A 12 -25.96 8.23 41.99
CA LEU A 12 -26.72 6.98 41.88
C LEU A 12 -26.97 6.63 40.40
N ALA A 13 -26.57 5.43 39.98
CA ALA A 13 -27.05 4.82 38.74
C ALA A 13 -28.36 4.06 39.02
N VAL A 14 -29.44 4.46 38.35
CA VAL A 14 -30.73 3.77 38.33
C VAL A 14 -30.70 2.71 37.22
N ALA A 15 -30.82 1.44 37.60
CA ALA A 15 -30.98 0.34 36.66
C ALA A 15 -32.42 0.29 36.13
N LEU A 16 -32.59 0.48 34.82
CA LEU A 16 -33.83 0.20 34.10
C LEU A 16 -33.72 -1.18 33.46
N VAL A 17 -34.58 -2.10 33.92
CA VAL A 17 -34.75 -3.44 33.36
C VAL A 17 -35.69 -3.34 32.15
N ALA A 18 -35.20 -3.66 30.96
CA ALA A 18 -36.03 -3.93 29.78
C ALA A 18 -35.91 -5.41 29.40
N GLY A 19 -37.04 -6.11 29.33
CA GLY A 19 -37.12 -7.54 29.02
C GLY A 19 -36.95 -7.85 27.52
N PRO A 20 -36.81 -9.13 27.15
CA PRO A 20 -36.47 -9.53 25.79
C PRO A 20 -37.69 -9.45 24.86
N VAL A 21 -37.52 -8.85 23.69
CA VAL A 21 -38.46 -8.95 22.56
C VAL A 21 -37.87 -9.95 21.57
N ALA A 22 -38.67 -10.94 21.20
CA ALA A 22 -38.30 -12.04 20.32
C ALA A 22 -38.00 -11.57 18.89
N ALA A 23 -36.89 -12.06 18.33
CA ALA A 23 -36.53 -11.90 16.92
C ALA A 23 -37.33 -12.87 16.03
N GLY A 24 -37.97 -12.34 14.99
CA GLY A 24 -38.54 -13.11 13.88
C GLY A 24 -37.46 -13.52 12.87
N PRO A 25 -37.72 -14.52 12.00
CA PRO A 25 -36.70 -15.15 11.17
C PRO A 25 -36.26 -14.26 10.01
N GLY A 26 -35.00 -14.44 9.62
CA GLY A 26 -34.24 -13.55 8.77
C GLY A 26 -34.68 -13.49 7.31
N THR A 27 -34.33 -12.36 6.72
CA THR A 27 -34.12 -12.20 5.27
C THR A 27 -32.68 -11.76 5.10
N SER A 28 -31.88 -12.61 4.44
CA SER A 28 -30.52 -12.29 4.02
C SER A 28 -30.49 -10.99 3.21
N PRO A 29 -29.52 -10.09 3.43
CA PRO A 29 -29.36 -8.95 2.55
C PRO A 29 -28.87 -9.45 1.18
N SER A 30 -29.74 -9.30 0.18
CA SER A 30 -29.36 -9.35 -1.22
C SER A 30 -28.43 -8.17 -1.50
N THR A 31 -27.21 -8.47 -1.95
CA THR A 31 -26.26 -7.51 -2.49
C THR A 31 -26.82 -6.91 -3.79
N THR A 32 -27.48 -5.77 -3.68
CA THR A 32 -27.80 -4.91 -4.81
C THR A 32 -26.82 -3.73 -4.79
N ASN A 33 -25.91 -3.69 -5.77
CA ASN A 33 -25.16 -2.48 -6.14
C ASN A 33 -26.15 -1.34 -6.40
N GLY A 34 -26.36 -0.49 -5.41
CA GLY A 34 -27.28 0.65 -5.49
C GLY A 34 -26.56 1.89 -5.99
N SER A 35 -26.27 1.98 -7.29
CA SER A 35 -25.99 3.29 -7.89
C SER A 35 -27.24 4.16 -7.71
N ALA A 36 -27.08 5.36 -7.13
CA ALA A 36 -28.17 6.30 -6.91
C ALA A 36 -28.92 6.54 -8.24
N THR A 37 -30.22 6.26 -8.27
CA THR A 37 -31.00 6.23 -9.52
C THR A 37 -31.52 7.61 -9.96
N GLY A 38 -31.24 8.65 -9.18
CA GLY A 38 -31.63 10.04 -9.42
C GLY A 38 -30.48 11.01 -9.12
N PRO A 39 -30.71 12.33 -9.25
CA PRO A 39 -29.70 13.33 -8.92
C PRO A 39 -29.20 13.20 -7.49
N HIS A 40 -27.89 13.29 -7.29
CA HIS A 40 -27.25 13.05 -6.00
C HIS A 40 -25.92 13.81 -5.91
N ILE A 41 -25.44 13.99 -4.67
CA ILE A 41 -24.09 14.42 -4.34
C ILE A 41 -23.17 13.22 -4.52
N GLU A 42 -22.19 13.38 -5.39
CA GLU A 42 -21.18 12.36 -5.68
C GLU A 42 -19.94 12.54 -4.81
N SER A 43 -19.45 13.77 -4.68
CA SER A 43 -18.34 14.09 -3.78
C SER A 43 -18.36 15.55 -3.33
N VAL A 44 -17.68 15.84 -2.23
CA VAL A 44 -17.40 17.21 -1.75
C VAL A 44 -15.89 17.41 -1.68
N TYR A 45 -15.37 18.52 -2.18
CA TYR A 45 -13.95 18.87 -2.12
C TYR A 45 -13.79 20.20 -1.36
N PRO A 46 -13.70 20.15 -0.02
CA PRO A 46 -13.79 21.34 0.82
C PRO A 46 -12.44 21.97 1.14
N ASN A 47 -11.34 21.20 1.15
CA ASN A 47 -10.02 21.66 1.60
C ASN A 47 -8.93 21.56 0.50
N PRO A 48 -8.95 22.42 -0.55
CA PRO A 48 -7.86 22.52 -1.50
C PRO A 48 -6.61 23.16 -0.91
N LEU A 49 -5.43 22.70 -1.32
CA LEU A 49 -4.14 23.29 -0.92
C LEU A 49 -3.88 24.73 -1.42
N ALA A 50 -4.81 25.31 -2.16
CA ALA A 50 -4.67 26.66 -2.67
C ALA A 50 -5.04 27.69 -1.57
N ASP A 51 -4.45 28.89 -1.64
CA ASP A 51 -4.77 29.97 -0.69
C ASP A 51 -6.29 30.23 -0.64
N GLU A 52 -6.84 30.38 0.56
CA GLU A 52 -8.27 30.61 0.80
C GLU A 52 -9.18 29.50 0.21
N ASP A 53 -8.69 28.25 0.19
CA ASP A 53 -9.42 27.08 -0.30
C ASP A 53 -9.88 27.22 -1.76
N ALA A 54 -9.09 27.97 -2.55
CA ALA A 54 -9.41 28.32 -3.92
C ALA A 54 -9.61 27.08 -4.80
N GLY A 55 -10.82 26.97 -5.36
CA GLY A 55 -11.23 25.84 -6.20
C GLY A 55 -12.02 24.75 -5.49
N GLU A 56 -12.46 24.96 -4.24
CA GLU A 56 -13.44 24.11 -3.57
C GLU A 56 -14.68 23.88 -4.45
N TYR A 57 -15.29 22.69 -4.34
CA TYR A 57 -16.49 22.37 -5.12
C TYR A 57 -17.32 21.24 -4.51
N VAL A 58 -18.61 21.23 -4.86
CA VAL A 58 -19.47 20.06 -4.70
C VAL A 58 -19.72 19.41 -6.06
N LEU A 59 -19.42 18.12 -6.18
CA LEU A 59 -19.66 17.33 -7.37
C LEU A 59 -21.03 16.68 -7.28
N LEU A 60 -21.89 17.03 -8.23
CA LEU A 60 -23.23 16.48 -8.36
C LEU A 60 -23.32 15.62 -9.61
N ASP A 61 -24.01 14.49 -9.56
CA ASP A 61 -24.37 13.72 -10.74
C ASP A 61 -25.86 13.86 -11.06
N PHE A 62 -26.16 14.18 -12.32
CA PHE A 62 -27.51 14.24 -12.85
C PHE A 62 -27.67 13.16 -13.94
N PRO A 63 -28.13 11.94 -13.62
CA PRO A 63 -28.19 10.82 -14.57
C PRO A 63 -29.03 11.07 -15.83
N ARG A 64 -29.88 12.10 -15.80
CA ARG A 64 -30.73 12.53 -16.91
C ARG A 64 -30.66 14.05 -17.04
N SER A 65 -30.95 14.55 -18.24
CA SER A 65 -31.11 15.98 -18.50
C SER A 65 -32.08 16.60 -17.49
N THR A 66 -31.57 17.50 -16.65
CA THR A 66 -32.29 18.08 -15.52
C THR A 66 -32.20 19.60 -15.57
N ASN A 67 -33.35 20.27 -15.50
CA ASN A 67 -33.42 21.72 -15.36
C ASN A 67 -33.23 22.09 -13.88
N LEU A 68 -32.28 22.97 -13.60
CA LEU A 68 -31.84 23.34 -12.25
C LEU A 68 -32.62 24.52 -11.65
N SER A 69 -33.66 25.04 -12.30
CA SER A 69 -34.38 26.25 -11.88
C SER A 69 -35.04 26.18 -10.49
N THR A 70 -35.29 24.97 -9.98
CA THR A 70 -35.85 24.73 -8.65
C THR A 70 -34.91 23.96 -7.73
N TRP A 71 -33.62 23.90 -8.09
CA TRP A 71 -32.59 23.20 -7.33
C TRP A 71 -31.70 24.19 -6.56
N THR A 72 -31.37 23.79 -5.35
CA THR A 72 -30.55 24.55 -4.40
C THR A 72 -29.52 23.61 -3.77
N LEU A 73 -28.34 24.13 -3.50
CA LEU A 73 -27.32 23.50 -2.68
C LEU A 73 -27.19 24.30 -1.37
N THR A 74 -27.08 23.62 -0.24
CA THR A 74 -26.91 24.25 1.07
C THR A 74 -25.92 23.50 1.93
N ASP A 75 -25.20 24.23 2.77
CA ASP A 75 -24.30 23.75 3.84
C ASP A 75 -24.97 23.79 5.24
N GLY A 76 -26.22 24.27 5.32
CA GLY A 76 -26.94 24.53 6.57
C GLY A 76 -27.07 26.02 6.91
N GLU A 77 -26.09 26.83 6.51
CA GLU A 77 -26.02 28.28 6.75
C GLU A 77 -26.40 29.09 5.51
N THR A 78 -25.90 28.66 4.35
CA THR A 78 -25.98 29.30 3.05
C THR A 78 -26.86 28.47 2.13
N ASN A 79 -27.74 29.13 1.38
CA ASN A 79 -28.60 28.47 0.39
C ASN A 79 -28.32 29.06 -0.99
N VAL A 80 -27.77 28.25 -1.88
CA VAL A 80 -27.32 28.68 -3.20
C VAL A 80 -28.15 28.03 -4.30
N SER A 81 -28.83 28.84 -5.11
CA SER A 81 -29.60 28.32 -6.25
C SER A 81 -28.66 27.91 -7.39
N LEU A 82 -28.83 26.70 -7.93
CA LEU A 82 -27.97 26.12 -8.97
C LEU A 82 -28.20 26.71 -10.38
N SER A 83 -28.79 27.89 -10.48
CA SER A 83 -29.09 28.66 -11.71
C SER A 83 -30.09 28.02 -12.69
N ASN A 84 -30.68 28.83 -13.58
CA ASN A 84 -31.70 28.38 -14.54
C ASN A 84 -31.06 27.78 -15.81
N THR A 85 -30.33 26.68 -15.64
CA THR A 85 -29.69 25.94 -16.73
C THR A 85 -30.15 24.49 -16.75
N THR A 86 -29.89 23.79 -17.85
CA THR A 86 -30.14 22.35 -17.96
C THR A 86 -28.82 21.63 -18.06
N VAL A 87 -28.59 20.67 -17.16
CA VAL A 87 -27.36 19.86 -17.08
C VAL A 87 -27.65 18.37 -17.16
N SER A 88 -26.61 17.58 -17.39
CA SER A 88 -26.64 16.12 -17.34
C SER A 88 -25.24 15.58 -17.06
N GLY A 89 -25.15 14.45 -16.37
CA GLY A 89 -23.89 13.85 -15.92
C GLY A 89 -23.29 14.59 -14.73
N ARG A 90 -21.97 14.43 -14.57
CA ARG A 90 -21.18 14.98 -13.47
C ARG A 90 -20.96 16.49 -13.66
N VAL A 91 -21.35 17.27 -12.66
CA VAL A 91 -21.27 18.73 -12.64
C VAL A 91 -20.61 19.19 -11.34
N ALA A 92 -19.48 19.88 -11.43
CA ALA A 92 -18.83 20.50 -10.29
C ALA A 92 -19.38 21.92 -10.09
N VAL A 93 -19.96 22.16 -8.92
CA VAL A 93 -20.56 23.44 -8.53
C VAL A 93 -19.57 24.20 -7.66
N THR A 94 -19.26 25.44 -8.03
CA THR A 94 -18.20 26.25 -7.40
C THR A 94 -18.39 27.75 -7.65
N ALA A 95 -17.88 28.60 -6.74
CA ALA A 95 -17.68 30.03 -6.98
C ALA A 95 -16.38 30.33 -7.76
N GLU A 96 -15.45 29.37 -7.84
CA GLU A 96 -14.10 29.57 -8.39
C GLU A 96 -13.80 28.68 -9.62
N PRO A 97 -14.50 28.90 -10.75
CA PRO A 97 -14.50 27.96 -11.86
C PRO A 97 -13.13 27.77 -12.53
N ASN A 98 -12.20 28.71 -12.41
CA ASN A 98 -10.86 28.57 -12.99
C ASN A 98 -9.97 27.65 -12.16
N ALA A 99 -10.03 27.73 -10.83
CA ALA A 99 -9.29 26.86 -9.93
C ALA A 99 -9.87 25.44 -9.96
N THR A 100 -11.20 25.30 -9.90
CA THR A 100 -11.89 24.00 -9.94
C THR A 100 -11.64 23.22 -11.24
N ARG A 101 -11.52 23.89 -12.39
CA ARG A 101 -11.20 23.21 -13.68
C ARG A 101 -9.86 22.48 -13.66
N ASN A 102 -8.96 22.85 -12.74
CA ASN A 102 -7.73 22.11 -12.55
C ASN A 102 -7.93 20.90 -11.62
N ALA A 103 -8.96 20.86 -10.78
CA ALA A 103 -9.17 19.77 -9.83
C ALA A 103 -10.08 18.65 -10.35
N THR A 104 -10.89 18.89 -11.39
CA THR A 104 -11.88 17.91 -11.88
C THR A 104 -12.07 17.94 -13.39
N ASP A 105 -12.33 16.75 -13.96
CA ASP A 105 -12.73 16.58 -15.36
C ASP A 105 -14.25 16.80 -15.59
N ALA A 106 -15.01 17.03 -14.52
CA ALA A 106 -16.45 17.28 -14.59
C ALA A 106 -16.77 18.64 -15.25
N SER A 107 -17.99 18.78 -15.74
CA SER A 107 -18.45 20.07 -16.24
C SER A 107 -18.58 21.06 -15.09
N VAL A 108 -17.95 22.23 -15.21
CA VAL A 108 -18.00 23.24 -14.14
C VAL A 108 -19.20 24.16 -14.32
N LEU A 109 -20.07 24.21 -13.31
CA LEU A 109 -21.15 25.16 -13.15
C LEU A 109 -20.70 26.27 -12.20
N ALA A 110 -20.34 27.42 -12.77
CA ALA A 110 -19.94 28.60 -12.02
C ALA A 110 -21.15 29.28 -11.39
N LEU A 111 -21.06 29.58 -10.10
CA LEU A 111 -22.04 30.38 -9.38
C LEU A 111 -21.41 31.70 -8.92
N ASP A 112 -22.22 32.74 -8.75
CA ASP A 112 -21.74 34.03 -8.24
C ASP A 112 -21.37 33.95 -6.74
N GLU A 113 -22.00 33.01 -6.03
CA GLU A 113 -21.72 32.60 -4.64
C GLU A 113 -21.86 31.07 -4.59
N SER A 114 -21.02 30.36 -3.83
CA SER A 114 -21.17 28.92 -3.54
C SER A 114 -21.37 28.70 -2.05
N VAL A 115 -21.73 27.47 -1.68
CA VAL A 115 -21.57 27.02 -0.28
C VAL A 115 -20.09 27.17 0.09
N SER A 116 -19.82 27.68 1.29
CA SER A 116 -18.47 27.94 1.78
C SER A 116 -18.09 26.76 2.66
N LEU A 117 -17.38 25.79 2.10
CA LEU A 117 -17.19 24.51 2.76
C LEU A 117 -16.15 24.65 3.88
N ALA A 118 -16.54 24.34 5.11
CA ALA A 118 -15.67 24.41 6.26
C ALA A 118 -14.76 23.18 6.33
N ASN A 119 -13.45 23.42 6.51
CA ASN A 119 -12.47 22.33 6.67
C ASN A 119 -12.71 21.53 7.97
N ALA A 120 -13.37 22.09 8.97
CA ALA A 120 -13.71 21.38 10.21
C ALA A 120 -14.90 20.42 10.04
N GLY A 121 -15.67 20.53 8.96
CA GLY A 121 -16.87 19.73 8.70
C GLY A 121 -18.10 20.59 8.41
N ASP A 122 -18.98 20.06 7.55
CA ASP A 122 -20.26 20.65 7.15
C ASP A 122 -21.32 19.60 6.80
N GLU A 123 -22.58 20.02 6.77
CA GLU A 123 -23.71 19.26 6.23
C GLU A 123 -24.12 19.78 4.85
N VAL A 124 -23.77 19.06 3.79
CA VAL A 124 -24.09 19.46 2.41
C VAL A 124 -25.37 18.76 1.95
N ALA A 125 -26.39 19.54 1.58
CA ALA A 125 -27.66 19.02 1.08
C ALA A 125 -28.04 19.56 -0.31
N LEU A 126 -28.45 18.64 -1.19
CA LEU A 126 -29.04 18.92 -2.48
C LEU A 126 -30.57 18.96 -2.34
N VAL A 127 -31.17 20.12 -2.62
CA VAL A 127 -32.59 20.40 -2.38
C VAL A 127 -33.31 20.68 -3.70
N ARG A 128 -34.52 20.14 -3.85
CA ARG A 128 -35.43 20.45 -4.97
C ARG A 128 -36.82 20.76 -4.47
N ASP A 129 -37.39 21.89 -4.90
CA ASP A 129 -38.74 22.32 -4.50
C ASP A 129 -38.95 22.28 -2.97
N ASP A 130 -37.96 22.79 -2.21
CA ASP A 130 -37.91 22.77 -0.73
C ASP A 130 -37.85 21.38 -0.07
N ARG A 131 -37.51 20.33 -0.84
CA ARG A 131 -37.31 18.97 -0.33
C ARG A 131 -35.86 18.52 -0.53
N VAL A 132 -35.23 18.03 0.53
CA VAL A 132 -33.92 17.37 0.46
C VAL A 132 -34.04 16.14 -0.43
N VAL A 133 -33.23 16.11 -1.49
CA VAL A 133 -33.11 15.02 -2.45
C VAL A 133 -32.00 14.08 -2.01
N ASP A 134 -30.88 14.65 -1.56
CA ASP A 134 -29.71 13.92 -1.10
C ASP A 134 -28.89 14.82 -0.16
N GLU A 135 -28.17 14.21 0.77
CA GLU A 135 -27.38 14.92 1.78
C GLU A 135 -26.15 14.11 2.20
N THR A 136 -25.14 14.81 2.70
CA THR A 136 -23.95 14.21 3.30
C THR A 136 -23.39 15.11 4.38
N THR A 137 -22.68 14.51 5.32
CA THR A 137 -21.95 15.22 6.38
C THR A 137 -20.52 14.70 6.37
N TYR A 138 -19.56 15.60 6.49
CA TYR A 138 -18.16 15.26 6.70
C TYR A 138 -17.61 16.04 7.88
N GLU A 139 -16.51 15.54 8.46
CA GLU A 139 -15.79 16.16 9.56
C GLU A 139 -14.29 16.14 9.22
N ASP A 140 -13.54 17.12 9.74
CA ASP A 140 -12.08 17.21 9.65
C ASP A 140 -11.51 16.89 8.25
N ALA A 141 -11.87 17.73 7.28
CA ALA A 141 -11.47 17.56 5.89
C ALA A 141 -9.94 17.57 5.71
N PRO A 142 -9.35 16.47 5.22
CA PRO A 142 -7.93 16.42 4.92
C PRO A 142 -7.57 17.31 3.73
N ASP A 143 -6.32 17.78 3.73
CA ASP A 143 -5.77 18.58 2.64
C ASP A 143 -5.79 17.77 1.33
N ALA A 144 -6.32 18.38 0.28
CA ALA A 144 -6.37 17.80 -1.06
C ALA A 144 -7.12 16.45 -1.19
N GLU A 145 -8.06 16.16 -0.29
CA GLU A 145 -8.94 15.00 -0.39
C GLU A 145 -10.40 15.36 -0.64
N ARG A 146 -11.11 14.49 -1.37
CA ARG A 146 -12.55 14.58 -1.60
C ARG A 146 -13.30 13.63 -0.68
N TRP A 147 -14.37 14.10 -0.06
CA TRP A 147 -15.36 13.27 0.59
C TRP A 147 -16.19 12.59 -0.49
N ASN A 148 -15.89 11.33 -0.79
CA ASN A 148 -16.41 10.62 -1.94
C ASN A 148 -17.45 9.57 -1.53
N ARG A 149 -18.53 9.48 -2.30
CA ARG A 149 -19.56 8.45 -2.09
C ARG A 149 -19.06 7.10 -2.60
N SER A 150 -19.07 6.09 -1.74
CA SER A 150 -18.71 4.72 -2.05
C SER A 150 -19.92 3.76 -1.93
N ALA A 151 -19.71 2.48 -2.21
CA ALA A 151 -20.76 1.46 -2.05
C ALA A 151 -21.11 1.19 -0.57
N ASP A 152 -20.15 1.44 0.31
CA ASP A 152 -20.23 1.15 1.75
C ASP A 152 -20.51 2.42 2.60
N GLY A 153 -20.63 3.58 1.96
CA GLY A 153 -20.93 4.84 2.61
C GLY A 153 -20.21 6.01 1.96
N TRP A 154 -19.43 6.72 2.75
CA TRP A 154 -18.60 7.83 2.32
C TRP A 154 -17.19 7.64 2.87
N GLU A 155 -16.20 8.03 2.07
CA GLU A 155 -14.79 7.92 2.42
C GLU A 155 -14.02 9.11 1.88
N TRP A 156 -12.97 9.50 2.60
CA TRP A 156 -12.01 10.45 2.07
C TRP A 156 -11.15 9.76 1.01
N GLU A 157 -10.93 10.45 -0.10
CA GLU A 157 -10.12 9.95 -1.20
C GLU A 157 -9.23 11.07 -1.73
N PRO A 158 -7.91 10.83 -1.88
CA PRO A 158 -7.00 11.81 -2.44
C PRO A 158 -7.40 12.28 -3.84
N LEU A 159 -7.22 13.56 -4.11
CA LEU A 159 -7.49 14.11 -5.43
C LEU A 159 -6.56 13.47 -6.47
N GLY A 160 -7.14 12.79 -7.44
CA GLY A 160 -6.39 12.07 -8.48
C GLY A 160 -5.98 10.64 -8.12
N ALA A 161 -6.53 10.10 -7.01
CA ALA A 161 -6.47 8.67 -6.71
C ALA A 161 -6.91 7.83 -7.92
N THR A 162 -6.29 6.66 -8.06
CA THR A 162 -6.53 5.74 -9.17
C THR A 162 -7.54 4.66 -8.81
N ALA A 163 -8.13 4.04 -9.84
CA ALA A 163 -9.03 2.90 -9.69
C ALA A 163 -8.75 1.82 -10.75
N PHE A 164 -7.52 1.32 -10.79
CA PHE A 164 -7.10 0.24 -11.66
C PHE A 164 -7.94 -1.01 -11.39
N ALA A 165 -8.63 -1.48 -12.43
CA ALA A 165 -9.33 -2.76 -12.37
C ALA A 165 -8.33 -3.92 -12.24
N PRO A 166 -8.71 -5.01 -11.56
CA PRO A 166 -7.92 -6.23 -11.55
C PRO A 166 -7.81 -6.79 -12.97
N VAL A 167 -6.60 -6.78 -13.54
CA VAL A 167 -6.31 -7.37 -14.86
C VAL A 167 -5.66 -8.72 -14.66
N ARG A 168 -6.25 -9.77 -15.22
CA ARG A 168 -5.71 -11.12 -15.25
C ARG A 168 -5.42 -11.50 -16.71
N THR A 169 -4.18 -11.86 -16.98
CA THR A 169 -3.75 -12.34 -18.30
C THR A 169 -4.15 -13.80 -18.50
N ASP A 170 -4.16 -14.22 -19.76
CA ASP A 170 -4.15 -15.63 -20.14
C ASP A 170 -2.84 -16.31 -19.75
N ALA A 171 -2.75 -17.62 -20.01
CA ALA A 171 -1.57 -18.42 -19.80
C ALA A 171 -0.33 -17.79 -20.45
N ALA A 172 0.76 -17.76 -19.69
CA ALA A 172 1.99 -17.08 -20.05
C ALA A 172 3.19 -17.83 -19.46
N THR A 173 4.38 -17.28 -19.67
CA THR A 173 5.58 -17.73 -18.96
C THR A 173 6.11 -16.58 -18.10
N ALA A 174 6.51 -16.90 -16.88
CA ALA A 174 7.20 -16.00 -15.97
C ALA A 174 8.61 -16.51 -15.64
N THR A 175 9.45 -15.66 -15.07
CA THR A 175 10.69 -16.07 -14.40
C THR A 175 10.56 -15.79 -12.92
N ALA A 176 10.53 -16.85 -12.11
CA ALA A 176 10.52 -16.77 -10.66
C ALA A 176 11.96 -16.80 -10.13
N PHE A 177 12.27 -15.96 -9.16
CA PHE A 177 13.59 -15.90 -8.51
C PHE A 177 13.50 -15.41 -7.06
N VAL A 178 14.58 -15.62 -6.31
CA VAL A 178 14.72 -15.15 -4.93
C VAL A 178 16.08 -14.50 -4.71
N LEU A 179 16.13 -13.64 -3.69
CA LEU A 179 17.32 -12.96 -3.19
C LEU A 179 17.64 -13.54 -1.81
N PRO A 180 18.91 -13.64 -1.42
CA PRO A 180 20.11 -13.18 -2.12
C PRO A 180 20.62 -14.11 -3.25
N ASP A 181 19.95 -15.24 -3.50
CA ASP A 181 20.42 -16.32 -4.37
C ASP A 181 20.74 -15.90 -5.82
N ASP A 182 19.90 -15.07 -6.45
CA ASP A 182 20.14 -14.54 -7.79
C ASP A 182 19.81 -13.03 -7.90
N PRO A 183 20.79 -12.16 -7.62
CA PRO A 183 20.65 -10.71 -7.82
C PRO A 183 20.86 -10.28 -9.28
N ASP A 184 21.21 -11.21 -10.18
CA ASP A 184 21.58 -10.90 -11.55
C ASP A 184 20.34 -10.72 -12.44
N VAL A 185 19.25 -11.46 -12.18
CA VAL A 185 17.96 -11.33 -12.89
C VAL A 185 17.50 -9.87 -13.01
N ALA A 186 17.62 -9.09 -11.93
CA ALA A 186 17.21 -7.68 -11.92
C ALA A 186 18.03 -6.81 -12.88
N VAL A 187 19.34 -7.04 -12.92
CA VAL A 187 20.27 -6.29 -13.77
C VAL A 187 20.12 -6.74 -15.22
N GLU A 188 20.11 -8.05 -15.47
CA GLU A 188 19.99 -8.63 -16.81
C GLU A 188 18.70 -8.22 -17.49
N THR A 189 17.58 -8.21 -16.76
CA THR A 189 16.28 -7.76 -17.29
C THR A 189 16.36 -6.33 -17.82
N ILE A 190 17.02 -5.41 -17.12
CA ILE A 190 17.22 -4.02 -17.56
C ILE A 190 18.20 -3.95 -18.73
N GLU A 191 19.25 -4.78 -18.71
CA GLU A 191 20.29 -4.74 -19.72
C GLU A 191 19.82 -5.14 -21.11
N VAL A 192 18.82 -6.00 -21.21
CA VAL A 192 18.24 -6.45 -22.49
C VAL A 192 17.17 -5.50 -23.05
N ALA A 193 16.95 -4.33 -22.44
CA ALA A 193 15.99 -3.34 -22.94
C ALA A 193 16.38 -2.78 -24.32
N ASP A 194 15.39 -2.67 -25.21
CA ASP A 194 15.50 -2.13 -26.56
C ASP A 194 14.76 -0.80 -26.75
N HIS A 195 13.62 -0.57 -26.08
CA HIS A 195 12.77 0.61 -26.28
C HIS A 195 12.60 1.47 -25.03
N ARG A 196 12.25 0.87 -23.89
CA ARG A 196 11.96 1.59 -22.64
C ARG A 196 12.37 0.83 -21.38
N VAL A 197 12.75 1.59 -20.36
CA VAL A 197 12.81 1.16 -18.96
C VAL A 197 12.08 2.19 -18.10
N LEU A 198 11.03 1.76 -17.42
CA LEU A 198 10.29 2.57 -16.44
C LEU A 198 10.49 1.91 -15.06
N LEU A 199 11.28 2.52 -14.18
CA LEU A 199 11.61 1.92 -12.88
C LEU A 199 10.96 2.72 -11.75
N ALA A 200 10.18 2.03 -10.94
CA ALA A 200 9.55 2.54 -9.73
C ALA A 200 10.18 1.88 -8.50
N GLY A 201 10.55 2.68 -7.50
CA GLY A 201 11.24 2.16 -6.33
C GLY A 201 11.15 3.05 -5.12
N TYR A 202 10.64 2.50 -4.02
CA TYR A 202 10.65 3.15 -2.71
C TYR A 202 12.01 3.75 -2.31
N THR A 203 13.08 2.94 -2.39
CA THR A 203 14.46 3.42 -2.24
C THR A 203 15.35 2.94 -3.39
N PHE A 204 16.35 3.76 -3.74
CA PHE A 204 17.24 3.51 -4.86
C PHE A 204 18.69 3.90 -4.56
N SER A 205 19.53 2.90 -4.24
CA SER A 205 20.97 3.09 -3.99
C SER A 205 21.86 2.02 -4.66
N SER A 206 21.28 1.16 -5.50
CA SER A 206 22.00 0.10 -6.21
C SER A 206 22.86 0.66 -7.35
N GLU A 207 24.18 0.64 -7.18
CA GLU A 207 25.12 1.06 -8.22
C GLU A 207 25.07 0.17 -9.47
N ARG A 208 24.81 -1.13 -9.30
CA ARG A 208 24.72 -2.11 -10.40
C ARG A 208 23.54 -1.78 -11.30
N VAL A 209 22.38 -1.52 -10.71
CA VAL A 209 21.16 -1.11 -11.43
C VAL A 209 21.35 0.27 -12.05
N ALA A 210 21.92 1.24 -11.31
CA ALA A 210 22.21 2.58 -11.86
C ALA A 210 23.13 2.51 -13.09
N ARG A 211 24.10 1.59 -13.11
CA ARG A 211 24.99 1.35 -14.26
C ARG A 211 24.23 0.72 -15.43
N ALA A 212 23.35 -0.24 -15.18
CA ALA A 212 22.50 -0.85 -16.21
C ALA A 212 21.58 0.17 -16.88
N LEU A 213 20.92 1.03 -16.09
CA LEU A 213 20.08 2.12 -16.61
C LEU A 213 20.87 3.11 -17.47
N LYS A 214 22.09 3.50 -17.03
CA LYS A 214 22.98 4.37 -17.81
C LYS A 214 23.40 3.72 -19.13
N ARG A 215 23.71 2.41 -19.13
CA ARG A 215 24.01 1.66 -20.36
C ARG A 215 22.81 1.62 -21.30
N ALA A 216 21.61 1.33 -20.79
CA ALA A 216 20.38 1.35 -21.58
C ALA A 216 20.17 2.73 -22.23
N LYS A 217 20.30 3.82 -21.44
CA LYS A 217 20.23 5.20 -21.96
C LYS A 217 21.25 5.48 -23.06
N GLN A 218 22.49 5.01 -22.91
CA GLN A 218 23.55 5.17 -23.92
C GLN A 218 23.24 4.43 -25.22
N ARG A 219 22.52 3.30 -25.17
CA ARG A 219 22.01 2.59 -26.35
C ARG A 219 20.82 3.27 -27.02
N GLY A 220 20.27 4.34 -26.43
CA GLY A 220 19.10 5.06 -26.94
C GLY A 220 17.76 4.62 -26.36
N VAL A 221 17.75 3.70 -25.38
CA VAL A 221 16.55 3.27 -24.67
C VAL A 221 15.98 4.45 -23.87
N ARG A 222 14.65 4.59 -23.86
CA ARG A 222 13.97 5.60 -23.02
C ARG A 222 13.94 5.12 -21.58
N VAL A 223 14.69 5.77 -20.71
CA VAL A 223 14.75 5.41 -19.28
C VAL A 223 14.07 6.49 -18.44
N ARG A 224 13.24 6.10 -17.47
CA ARG A 224 12.65 6.97 -16.43
C ARG A 224 12.67 6.26 -15.08
N VAL A 225 12.81 7.04 -14.01
CA VAL A 225 12.86 6.53 -12.63
C VAL A 225 11.93 7.34 -11.74
N LEU A 226 11.09 6.66 -10.97
CA LEU A 226 10.29 7.20 -9.87
C LEU A 226 10.82 6.67 -8.55
N VAL A 227 10.92 7.55 -7.56
CA VAL A 227 11.22 7.21 -6.16
C VAL A 227 10.29 7.93 -5.20
N ASP A 228 10.18 7.38 -3.99
CA ASP A 228 9.46 7.99 -2.87
C ASP A 228 10.18 9.26 -2.36
N ASP A 229 9.42 10.22 -1.85
CA ASP A 229 9.93 11.48 -1.31
C ASP A 229 10.43 11.37 0.13
N ALA A 230 9.89 10.46 0.94
CA ALA A 230 10.16 10.41 2.37
C ALA A 230 10.20 8.97 2.90
N PRO A 231 11.08 8.09 2.36
CA PRO A 231 11.12 6.71 2.80
C PRO A 231 11.44 6.65 4.31
N VAL A 232 10.91 5.65 5.01
CA VAL A 232 11.12 5.47 6.45
C VAL A 232 12.62 5.46 6.77
N GLY A 233 13.04 6.33 7.68
CA GLY A 233 14.44 6.58 7.98
C GLY A 233 15.12 7.65 7.11
N GLY A 234 14.37 8.28 6.20
CA GLY A 234 14.83 9.34 5.31
C GLY A 234 15.56 8.81 4.07
N MET A 235 15.74 9.71 3.10
CA MET A 235 16.54 9.41 1.90
C MET A 235 18.03 9.48 2.22
N SER A 236 18.78 8.42 1.88
CA SER A 236 20.22 8.39 2.19
C SER A 236 21.10 9.22 1.24
N GLU A 237 22.27 9.63 1.72
CA GLU A 237 23.29 10.31 0.91
C GLU A 237 23.70 9.48 -0.32
N ARG A 238 23.71 8.15 -0.19
CA ARG A 238 24.02 7.25 -1.31
C ARG A 238 22.90 7.18 -2.32
N GLN A 239 21.64 7.16 -1.88
CA GLN A 239 20.51 7.28 -2.78
C GLN A 239 20.60 8.61 -3.53
N ALA A 240 20.79 9.72 -2.83
CA ALA A 240 20.95 11.02 -3.46
C ALA A 240 22.10 11.06 -4.48
N ALA A 241 23.25 10.44 -4.17
CA ALA A 241 24.38 10.33 -5.09
C ALA A 241 24.05 9.47 -6.33
N ALA A 242 23.34 8.35 -6.15
CA ALA A 242 22.91 7.48 -7.25
C ALA A 242 21.94 8.22 -8.19
N LEU A 243 20.92 8.89 -7.64
CA LEU A 243 19.93 9.67 -8.39
C LEU A 243 20.58 10.86 -9.11
N ASN A 244 21.50 11.58 -8.46
CA ASN A 244 22.33 12.61 -9.12
C ASN A 244 23.10 12.05 -10.31
N GLY A 245 23.67 10.85 -10.17
CA GLY A 245 24.38 10.17 -11.23
C GLY A 245 23.49 9.79 -12.42
N LEU A 246 22.23 9.41 -12.20
CA LEU A 246 21.25 9.13 -13.25
C LEU A 246 20.85 10.41 -14.00
N VAL A 247 20.51 11.46 -13.26
CA VAL A 247 20.15 12.76 -13.81
C VAL A 247 21.30 13.39 -14.60
N ALA A 248 22.55 13.23 -14.14
CA ALA A 248 23.74 13.66 -14.89
C ALA A 248 23.94 12.88 -16.20
N ALA A 249 23.45 11.65 -16.29
CA ALA A 249 23.46 10.83 -17.51
C ALA A 249 22.26 11.12 -18.44
N GLY A 250 21.42 12.10 -18.13
CA GLY A 250 20.25 12.47 -18.94
C GLY A 250 19.06 11.52 -18.78
N ILE A 251 18.97 10.82 -17.65
CA ILE A 251 17.81 10.01 -17.25
C ILE A 251 16.91 10.86 -16.36
N PRO A 252 15.65 11.13 -16.74
CA PRO A 252 14.66 11.73 -15.85
C PRO A 252 14.48 10.87 -14.59
N VAL A 253 14.59 11.53 -13.45
CA VAL A 253 14.29 10.99 -12.13
C VAL A 253 13.29 11.95 -11.51
N ASP A 254 12.12 11.43 -11.16
CA ASP A 254 11.05 12.19 -10.52
C ASP A 254 10.75 11.53 -9.15
N VAL A 255 10.24 12.34 -8.23
CA VAL A 255 10.01 12.00 -6.82
C VAL A 255 8.53 12.16 -6.53
N VAL A 256 7.90 11.11 -6.01
CA VAL A 256 6.46 11.05 -5.73
C VAL A 256 6.22 11.32 -4.24
N GLY A 257 5.36 12.29 -3.91
CA GLY A 257 4.95 12.64 -2.56
C GLY A 257 4.71 14.14 -2.38
N GLY A 258 5.05 14.66 -1.20
CA GLY A 258 4.83 16.07 -0.81
C GLY A 258 3.38 16.43 -0.53
N ASP A 259 3.07 17.72 -0.48
CA ASP A 259 1.77 18.22 -0.03
C ASP A 259 0.58 17.69 -0.87
N TRP A 260 0.80 17.39 -2.17
CA TRP A 260 -0.23 16.86 -3.07
C TRP A 260 -0.31 15.32 -3.10
N ALA A 261 0.38 14.63 -2.20
CA ALA A 261 0.52 13.18 -2.21
C ALA A 261 -0.83 12.46 -2.26
N ARG A 262 -0.96 11.51 -3.18
CA ARG A 262 -2.12 10.59 -3.21
C ARG A 262 -1.91 9.35 -2.35
N TYR A 263 -0.68 9.12 -1.92
CA TYR A 263 -0.27 7.92 -1.20
C TYR A 263 0.73 8.34 -0.13
N ASP A 264 0.62 7.76 1.06
CA ASP A 264 1.58 7.97 2.15
C ASP A 264 3.01 7.62 1.71
N TYR A 265 3.12 6.53 0.94
CA TYR A 265 4.39 6.09 0.36
C TYR A 265 4.20 5.52 -1.04
N HIS A 266 5.12 5.88 -1.96
CA HIS A 266 5.40 5.18 -3.21
C HIS A 266 6.23 3.92 -2.93
N HIS A 267 5.59 2.93 -2.32
CA HIS A 267 6.28 1.74 -1.82
C HIS A 267 6.44 0.63 -2.89
N ALA A 268 5.95 0.85 -4.11
CA ALA A 268 6.10 -0.06 -5.23
C ALA A 268 7.56 -0.28 -5.65
N LYS A 269 7.89 -1.54 -6.02
CA LYS A 269 9.24 -1.95 -6.46
C LYS A 269 9.12 -2.77 -7.74
N TYR A 270 9.16 -2.10 -8.87
CA TYR A 270 9.05 -2.74 -10.17
C TYR A 270 9.79 -1.98 -11.27
N ALA A 271 10.11 -2.67 -12.36
CA ALA A 271 10.60 -2.05 -13.57
C ALA A 271 9.89 -2.64 -14.79
N VAL A 272 9.28 -1.79 -15.62
CA VAL A 272 8.79 -2.17 -16.94
C VAL A 272 9.93 -2.04 -17.93
N VAL A 273 10.33 -3.15 -18.54
CA VAL A 273 11.34 -3.23 -19.58
C VAL A 273 10.69 -3.72 -20.87
N ASP A 274 10.46 -2.80 -21.79
CA ASP A 274 9.71 -3.06 -23.03
C ASP A 274 8.32 -3.66 -22.77
N ASP A 275 8.13 -4.94 -23.09
CA ASP A 275 6.93 -5.77 -22.94
C ASP A 275 7.01 -6.72 -21.72
N ARG A 276 8.03 -6.53 -20.87
CA ARG A 276 8.22 -7.28 -19.62
C ARG A 276 8.15 -6.36 -18.42
N ALA A 277 7.79 -6.91 -17.27
CA ALA A 277 7.88 -6.25 -15.99
C ALA A 277 8.59 -7.14 -14.97
N LEU A 278 9.58 -6.56 -14.29
CA LEU A 278 10.22 -7.10 -13.11
C LEU A 278 9.50 -6.55 -11.88
N VAL A 279 9.00 -7.43 -11.00
CA VAL A 279 8.37 -7.07 -9.73
C VAL A 279 9.13 -7.75 -8.61
N THR A 280 9.41 -7.04 -7.51
CA THR A 280 10.15 -7.61 -6.37
C THR A 280 9.61 -7.11 -5.03
N THR A 281 9.83 -7.90 -3.98
CA THR A 281 9.64 -7.50 -2.59
C THR A 281 10.70 -6.51 -2.12
N GLU A 282 11.84 -6.46 -2.82
CA GLU A 282 13.05 -5.78 -2.38
C GLU A 282 13.23 -4.37 -2.93
N ASN A 283 13.82 -3.53 -2.09
CA ASN A 283 14.27 -2.21 -2.48
C ASN A 283 15.44 -2.27 -3.49
N TRP A 284 15.62 -1.22 -4.29
CA TRP A 284 16.72 -1.10 -5.26
C TRP A 284 18.03 -0.70 -4.58
N LYS A 285 18.45 -1.46 -3.59
CA LYS A 285 19.63 -1.21 -2.72
C LYS A 285 20.53 -2.45 -2.64
N PRO A 286 21.78 -2.32 -2.17
CA PRO A 286 22.69 -3.46 -2.00
C PRO A 286 22.09 -4.62 -1.18
N SER A 287 21.39 -4.35 -0.08
CA SER A 287 20.74 -5.38 0.75
C SER A 287 19.55 -6.08 0.08
N GLY A 288 18.90 -5.42 -0.88
CA GLY A 288 17.77 -5.97 -1.63
C GLY A 288 18.23 -6.60 -2.93
N VAL A 289 17.94 -5.96 -4.07
CA VAL A 289 18.34 -6.44 -5.41
C VAL A 289 19.85 -6.60 -5.63
N GLY A 290 20.69 -6.14 -4.70
CA GLY A 290 22.13 -6.43 -4.72
C GLY A 290 22.51 -7.81 -4.19
N GLY A 291 21.61 -8.49 -3.46
CA GLY A 291 21.85 -9.82 -2.88
C GLY A 291 22.78 -9.83 -1.66
N HIS A 292 22.92 -8.70 -0.95
CA HIS A 292 23.89 -8.57 0.14
C HIS A 292 23.29 -8.69 1.55
N SER A 293 22.02 -9.07 1.70
CA SER A 293 21.38 -9.17 3.03
C SER A 293 20.06 -9.96 2.99
N ASN A 294 19.04 -9.42 2.32
CA ASN A 294 17.65 -9.80 2.57
C ASN A 294 17.21 -11.08 1.84
N ARG A 295 16.39 -11.90 2.50
CA ARG A 295 15.52 -12.86 1.82
C ARG A 295 14.37 -12.12 1.16
N GLY A 296 14.38 -12.10 -0.16
CA GLY A 296 13.38 -11.41 -0.98
C GLY A 296 12.91 -12.26 -2.14
N TRP A 297 11.72 -11.97 -2.67
CA TRP A 297 11.16 -12.66 -3.83
C TRP A 297 11.08 -11.69 -5.01
N GLY A 298 11.15 -12.23 -6.22
CA GLY A 298 10.87 -11.46 -7.42
C GLY A 298 10.41 -12.31 -8.58
N ALA A 299 9.72 -11.66 -9.52
CA ALA A 299 9.20 -12.29 -10.72
C ALA A 299 9.42 -11.37 -11.93
N VAL A 300 9.72 -11.96 -13.09
CA VAL A 300 9.64 -11.28 -14.39
C VAL A 300 8.44 -11.83 -15.16
N VAL A 301 7.50 -10.96 -15.50
CA VAL A 301 6.28 -11.27 -16.23
C VAL A 301 6.24 -10.50 -17.56
N GLY A 302 5.43 -10.94 -18.51
CA GLY A 302 5.34 -10.33 -19.84
C GLY A 302 3.93 -9.88 -20.22
N GLY A 303 3.82 -9.27 -21.39
CA GLY A 303 2.54 -8.98 -22.05
C GLY A 303 1.69 -7.96 -21.29
N GLU A 304 0.40 -8.26 -21.15
CA GLU A 304 -0.59 -7.33 -20.59
C GLU A 304 -0.27 -6.94 -19.14
N ALA A 305 0.34 -7.82 -18.33
CA ALA A 305 0.80 -7.47 -16.98
C ALA A 305 1.83 -6.32 -17.00
N ALA A 306 2.75 -6.33 -17.98
CA ALA A 306 3.72 -5.26 -18.15
C ALA A 306 3.07 -3.95 -18.63
N ASP A 307 2.03 -4.05 -19.47
CA ASP A 307 1.26 -2.89 -19.92
C ASP A 307 0.43 -2.25 -18.79
N THR A 308 -0.16 -3.07 -17.91
CA THR A 308 -0.83 -2.59 -16.69
C THR A 308 0.15 -1.85 -15.78
N LEU A 309 1.30 -2.44 -15.47
CA LEU A 309 2.33 -1.75 -14.67
C LEU A 309 2.88 -0.49 -15.36
N ALA A 310 2.96 -0.49 -16.70
CA ALA A 310 3.31 0.72 -17.44
C ALA A 310 2.23 1.80 -17.33
N ALA A 311 0.95 1.43 -17.20
CA ALA A 311 -0.15 2.36 -16.97
C ALA A 311 -0.11 2.93 -15.55
N VAL A 312 0.14 2.09 -14.53
CA VAL A 312 0.39 2.52 -13.15
C VAL A 312 1.53 3.54 -13.12
N PHE A 313 2.68 3.21 -13.72
CA PHE A 313 3.82 4.12 -13.79
C PHE A 313 3.44 5.48 -14.37
N ARG A 314 2.67 5.52 -15.47
CA ARG A 314 2.27 6.79 -16.11
C ARG A 314 1.28 7.59 -15.26
N ALA A 315 0.40 6.93 -14.52
CA ALA A 315 -0.55 7.57 -13.64
C ALA A 315 0.13 8.16 -12.40
N ASP A 316 1.16 7.48 -11.89
CA ASP A 316 1.98 7.99 -10.80
C ASP A 316 2.80 9.19 -11.29
N ASP A 317 3.57 8.98 -12.36
CA ASP A 317 4.48 9.97 -12.94
C ASP A 317 3.83 11.27 -13.44
N GLY A 318 2.61 11.18 -13.97
CA GLY A 318 1.94 12.28 -14.66
C GLY A 318 1.15 13.22 -13.74
N TRP A 319 1.13 12.96 -12.43
CA TRP A 319 0.31 13.71 -11.47
C TRP A 319 1.10 14.78 -10.71
N ARG A 320 0.39 15.58 -9.91
CA ARG A 320 0.89 16.77 -9.23
C ARG A 320 1.80 16.49 -8.04
N ASP A 321 1.65 15.31 -7.44
CA ASP A 321 2.52 14.78 -6.39
C ASP A 321 3.90 14.37 -6.90
N THR A 322 4.15 14.45 -8.21
CA THR A 322 5.42 14.03 -8.79
C THR A 322 6.25 15.23 -9.24
N VAL A 323 7.39 15.42 -8.57
CA VAL A 323 8.31 16.54 -8.83
C VAL A 323 9.68 16.06 -9.32
N PRO A 324 10.34 16.79 -10.23
CA PRO A 324 11.67 16.39 -10.69
C PRO A 324 12.70 16.35 -9.55
N TRP A 325 13.55 15.32 -9.52
CA TRP A 325 14.63 15.14 -8.52
C TRP A 325 15.46 16.41 -8.30
N ARG A 326 15.73 17.18 -9.37
CA ARG A 326 16.50 18.43 -9.30
C ARG A 326 15.84 19.49 -8.43
N ALA A 327 14.50 19.57 -8.48
CA ALA A 327 13.72 20.51 -7.68
C ALA A 327 13.63 20.01 -6.24
N TYR A 328 13.26 18.75 -6.06
CA TYR A 328 13.19 18.10 -4.75
C TYR A 328 14.51 18.26 -3.97
N ARG A 329 15.65 17.84 -4.52
CA ARG A 329 16.93 17.84 -3.81
C ARG A 329 17.46 19.21 -3.39
N ALA A 330 16.95 20.30 -3.95
CA ALA A 330 17.46 21.64 -3.68
C ALA A 330 17.18 22.08 -2.24
N ASN A 331 16.10 21.55 -1.66
CA ASN A 331 15.57 21.96 -0.35
C ASN A 331 15.58 20.83 0.69
N HIS A 332 16.25 19.70 0.41
CA HIS A 332 16.24 18.52 1.26
C HIS A 332 17.64 18.12 1.73
N THR A 333 17.70 17.58 2.94
CA THR A 333 18.89 16.93 3.52
C THR A 333 18.81 15.42 3.35
N PHE A 334 19.96 14.74 3.48
CA PHE A 334 20.06 13.31 3.28
C PHE A 334 20.75 12.67 4.46
N GLU A 335 20.30 11.45 4.79
CA GLU A 335 20.75 10.73 5.97
C GLU A 335 21.98 9.87 5.65
N PRO A 336 22.89 9.68 6.63
CA PRO A 336 23.93 8.67 6.51
C PRO A 336 23.30 7.27 6.48
N ASP A 337 23.89 6.37 5.71
CA ASP A 337 23.40 4.98 5.58
C ASP A 337 24.55 3.99 5.74
N GLY A 338 24.23 2.79 6.22
CA GLY A 338 25.13 1.65 6.36
C GLY A 338 25.33 0.93 5.02
N VAL A 339 26.46 0.22 4.84
CA VAL A 339 26.65 -0.60 3.63
C VAL A 339 26.28 -2.04 3.96
N ALA A 340 25.36 -2.62 3.19
CA ALA A 340 25.19 -4.06 3.14
C ALA A 340 26.26 -4.64 2.21
N ASN A 341 27.22 -5.36 2.78
CA ASN A 341 28.34 -6.00 2.08
C ASN A 341 28.37 -7.52 2.35
N GLY A 342 27.26 -8.08 2.82
CA GLY A 342 27.13 -9.51 3.06
C GLY A 342 27.30 -10.33 1.78
N THR A 343 27.59 -11.61 1.95
CA THR A 343 27.61 -12.59 0.86
C THR A 343 27.00 -13.87 1.41
N TYR A 344 26.03 -14.40 0.67
CA TYR A 344 25.20 -15.52 1.09
C TYR A 344 25.30 -16.66 0.07
N PRO A 345 25.07 -17.91 0.48
CA PRO A 345 25.02 -19.03 -0.45
C PRO A 345 23.84 -18.86 -1.44
N SER A 346 24.01 -19.40 -2.64
CA SER A 346 22.95 -19.51 -3.64
C SER A 346 22.46 -20.95 -3.66
N ASN A 347 21.24 -21.15 -3.15
CA ASN A 347 20.55 -22.43 -3.03
C ASN A 347 19.41 -22.56 -4.06
N PHE A 348 18.92 -21.44 -4.59
CA PHE A 348 17.78 -21.36 -5.49
C PHE A 348 18.15 -20.61 -6.78
N GLU A 349 18.33 -21.36 -7.87
CA GLU A 349 18.46 -20.77 -9.21
C GLU A 349 17.12 -20.16 -9.66
N PRO A 350 17.13 -19.11 -10.51
CA PRO A 350 15.92 -18.58 -11.11
C PRO A 350 15.31 -19.62 -12.05
N LYS A 351 13.97 -19.75 -12.03
CA LYS A 351 13.24 -20.73 -12.83
C LYS A 351 12.29 -20.02 -13.79
N ARG A 352 12.34 -20.41 -15.07
CA ARG A 352 11.27 -20.10 -16.02
C ARG A 352 10.09 -21.03 -15.72
N VAL A 353 8.93 -20.46 -15.41
CA VAL A 353 7.73 -21.17 -14.97
C VAL A 353 6.57 -20.89 -15.91
N ASP A 354 5.85 -21.93 -16.31
CA ASP A 354 4.58 -21.78 -17.01
C ASP A 354 3.46 -21.44 -16.00
N VAL A 355 2.64 -20.45 -16.35
CA VAL A 355 1.53 -19.96 -15.52
C VAL A 355 0.25 -19.95 -16.34
N ASP A 356 -0.86 -20.33 -15.71
CA ASP A 356 -2.22 -20.27 -16.25
C ASP A 356 -2.77 -18.84 -16.32
N GLY A 357 -2.15 -17.91 -15.59
CA GLY A 357 -2.43 -16.50 -15.69
C GLY A 357 -1.60 -15.66 -14.73
N VAL A 358 -1.44 -14.38 -15.08
CA VAL A 358 -0.83 -13.38 -14.20
C VAL A 358 -1.87 -12.33 -13.87
N GLN A 359 -2.11 -12.07 -12.58
CA GLN A 359 -2.92 -10.93 -12.15
C GLN A 359 -2.04 -9.85 -11.55
N VAL A 360 -2.20 -8.59 -12.00
CA VAL A 360 -1.54 -7.45 -11.35
C VAL A 360 -2.46 -6.89 -10.28
N LEU A 361 -1.95 -6.82 -9.05
CA LEU A 361 -2.59 -6.18 -7.92
C LEU A 361 -1.97 -4.82 -7.67
N VAL A 362 -2.81 -3.81 -7.46
CA VAL A 362 -2.39 -2.43 -7.18
C VAL A 362 -3.11 -1.97 -5.92
N ALA A 363 -2.35 -1.45 -4.96
CA ALA A 363 -2.91 -0.78 -3.79
C ALA A 363 -2.92 0.74 -4.00
N PRO A 364 -3.93 1.45 -3.46
CA PRO A 364 -5.08 0.90 -2.72
C PRO A 364 -6.24 0.36 -3.58
N ASP A 365 -6.12 0.46 -4.90
CA ASP A 365 -7.20 0.25 -5.87
C ASP A 365 -7.96 -1.11 -5.74
N ASN A 366 -7.21 -2.23 -5.77
CA ASN A 366 -7.81 -3.57 -5.84
C ASN A 366 -7.11 -4.64 -4.98
N ALA A 367 -5.87 -4.38 -4.56
CA ALA A 367 -5.00 -5.42 -4.02
C ALA A 367 -5.53 -6.04 -2.72
N GLU A 368 -6.08 -5.24 -1.79
CA GLU A 368 -6.62 -5.78 -0.53
C GLU A 368 -7.75 -6.77 -0.78
N ARG A 369 -8.79 -6.33 -1.51
CA ARG A 369 -9.96 -7.14 -1.82
C ARG A 369 -9.59 -8.39 -2.61
N ALA A 370 -8.70 -8.26 -3.59
CA ALA A 370 -8.27 -9.38 -4.41
C ALA A 370 -7.50 -10.43 -3.60
N LEU A 371 -6.55 -10.02 -2.76
CA LEU A 371 -5.76 -10.96 -1.95
C LEU A 371 -6.61 -11.63 -0.86
N VAL A 372 -7.48 -10.88 -0.18
CA VAL A 372 -8.44 -11.45 0.78
C VAL A 372 -9.31 -12.51 0.12
N ALA A 373 -9.90 -12.20 -1.04
CA ALA A 373 -10.76 -13.15 -1.77
C ALA A 373 -10.02 -14.43 -2.17
N ARG A 374 -8.73 -14.34 -2.51
CA ARG A 374 -7.90 -15.50 -2.84
C ARG A 374 -7.65 -16.39 -1.64
N ILE A 375 -7.25 -15.81 -0.51
CA ILE A 375 -7.04 -16.56 0.74
C ILE A 375 -8.38 -17.18 1.23
N ASP A 376 -9.49 -16.46 1.08
CA ASP A 376 -10.82 -16.96 1.42
C ASP A 376 -11.30 -18.10 0.50
N ASN A 377 -10.73 -18.22 -0.69
CA ASN A 377 -11.01 -19.31 -1.63
C ASN A 377 -10.01 -20.48 -1.55
N ALA A 378 -8.92 -20.35 -0.79
CA ALA A 378 -7.94 -21.42 -0.59
C ALA A 378 -8.59 -22.69 -0.06
N THR A 379 -8.09 -23.84 -0.52
CA THR A 379 -8.68 -25.16 -0.31
C THR A 379 -7.75 -26.15 0.39
N GLU A 380 -6.43 -26.00 0.28
CA GLU A 380 -5.43 -26.94 0.77
C GLU A 380 -4.40 -26.27 1.70
N SER A 381 -3.75 -25.19 1.25
CA SER A 381 -2.65 -24.55 1.98
C SER A 381 -2.60 -23.02 1.77
N VAL A 382 -2.10 -22.30 2.78
CA VAL A 382 -1.70 -20.90 2.68
C VAL A 382 -0.40 -20.70 3.46
N ASP A 383 0.71 -20.56 2.74
CA ASP A 383 2.02 -20.28 3.33
C ASP A 383 2.36 -18.79 3.12
N VAL A 384 2.57 -18.07 4.21
CA VAL A 384 2.71 -16.60 4.25
C VAL A 384 4.10 -16.24 4.73
N VAL A 385 4.85 -15.46 3.95
CA VAL A 385 6.12 -14.87 4.37
C VAL A 385 6.01 -13.35 4.39
N GLN A 386 6.28 -12.74 5.55
CA GLN A 386 6.10 -11.29 5.74
C GLN A 386 7.23 -10.69 6.59
N ALA A 387 7.55 -9.42 6.33
CA ALA A 387 8.44 -8.68 7.21
C ALA A 387 7.83 -8.50 8.60
N ALA A 388 6.54 -8.14 8.66
CA ALA A 388 5.74 -8.06 9.88
C ALA A 388 4.24 -8.09 9.51
N ILE A 389 3.39 -8.36 10.50
CA ILE A 389 1.94 -8.16 10.39
C ILE A 389 1.53 -7.02 11.32
N GLY A 390 0.92 -5.97 10.75
CA GLY A 390 0.70 -4.71 11.46
C GLY A 390 -0.32 -4.77 12.60
N SER A 391 -1.29 -5.68 12.55
CA SER A 391 -2.24 -5.87 13.64
C SER A 391 -2.91 -7.24 13.62
N ARG A 392 -3.50 -7.64 14.74
CA ARG A 392 -4.29 -8.89 14.88
C ARG A 392 -5.61 -8.85 14.10
N HIS A 393 -6.07 -7.67 13.73
CA HIS A 393 -7.30 -7.40 12.99
C HIS A 393 -7.02 -7.05 11.52
N GLN A 394 -5.79 -7.28 11.06
CA GLN A 394 -5.42 -7.00 9.70
C GLN A 394 -6.17 -7.96 8.74
N PRO A 395 -6.85 -7.47 7.69
CA PRO A 395 -7.75 -8.30 6.88
C PRO A 395 -7.16 -9.52 6.18
N PHE A 396 -5.87 -9.51 5.80
CA PHE A 396 -5.18 -10.68 5.25
C PHE A 396 -4.95 -11.76 6.32
N LEU A 397 -4.52 -11.36 7.52
CA LEU A 397 -4.39 -12.28 8.64
C LEU A 397 -5.75 -12.86 9.05
N GLU A 398 -6.80 -12.03 9.10
CA GLU A 398 -8.15 -12.52 9.35
C GLU A 398 -8.63 -13.50 8.28
N ALA A 399 -8.33 -13.25 7.00
CA ALA A 399 -8.61 -14.18 5.91
C ALA A 399 -7.86 -15.51 6.08
N ALA A 400 -6.58 -15.46 6.46
CA ALA A 400 -5.79 -16.66 6.73
C ALA A 400 -6.37 -17.47 7.91
N ILE A 401 -6.80 -16.80 8.99
CA ILE A 401 -7.48 -17.46 10.11
C ILE A 401 -8.84 -18.04 9.67
N ARG A 402 -9.59 -17.35 8.80
CA ARG A 402 -10.82 -17.90 8.20
C ARG A 402 -10.52 -19.15 7.38
N ALA A 403 -9.42 -19.18 6.61
CA ALA A 403 -8.97 -20.37 5.89
C ALA A 403 -8.65 -21.53 6.83
N ALA A 404 -7.87 -21.28 7.90
CA ALA A 404 -7.57 -22.29 8.91
C ALA A 404 -8.82 -22.87 9.57
N ARG A 405 -9.84 -22.03 9.84
CA ARG A 405 -11.15 -22.49 10.35
C ARG A 405 -11.92 -23.38 9.37
N ARG A 406 -11.63 -23.32 8.08
CA ARG A 406 -12.17 -24.24 7.06
C ARG A 406 -11.35 -25.54 6.94
N GLY A 407 -10.24 -25.66 7.67
CA GLY A 407 -9.34 -26.83 7.64
C GLY A 407 -8.15 -26.69 6.68
N VAL A 408 -7.97 -25.52 6.05
CA VAL A 408 -6.82 -25.21 5.19
C VAL A 408 -5.57 -25.07 6.05
N ARG A 409 -4.45 -25.69 5.69
CA ARG A 409 -3.19 -25.56 6.44
C ARG A 409 -2.61 -24.16 6.26
N VAL A 410 -2.38 -23.43 7.34
CA VAL A 410 -1.81 -22.08 7.29
C VAL A 410 -0.51 -22.00 8.07
N ARG A 411 0.54 -21.50 7.42
CA ARG A 411 1.84 -21.23 8.05
C ARG A 411 2.25 -19.78 7.82
N VAL A 412 2.74 -19.12 8.86
CA VAL A 412 3.17 -17.72 8.80
C VAL A 412 4.62 -17.59 9.26
N LEU A 413 5.51 -17.23 8.33
CA LEU A 413 6.92 -16.94 8.59
C LEU A 413 7.12 -15.41 8.67
N LEU A 414 7.56 -14.94 9.83
CA LEU A 414 7.85 -13.53 10.09
C LEU A 414 9.36 -13.26 10.12
N SER A 415 9.75 -12.01 9.84
CA SER A 415 11.15 -11.61 9.87
C SER A 415 11.77 -11.61 11.25
N ASN A 416 13.04 -12.00 11.30
CA ASN A 416 13.95 -11.94 12.44
C ASN A 416 14.67 -10.59 12.58
N ALA A 417 14.33 -9.60 11.74
CA ALA A 417 14.93 -8.27 11.80
C ALA A 417 14.86 -7.68 13.21
N TRP A 418 16.02 -7.26 13.73
CA TRP A 418 16.19 -6.89 15.14
C TRP A 418 15.22 -5.82 15.65
N TYR A 419 14.78 -4.90 14.79
CA TYR A 419 13.87 -3.82 15.15
C TYR A 419 12.40 -4.25 15.22
N SER A 420 12.06 -5.43 14.70
CA SER A 420 10.71 -6.00 14.72
C SER A 420 10.65 -7.39 15.39
N ALA A 421 11.78 -7.95 15.83
CA ALA A 421 11.87 -9.32 16.34
C ALA A 421 10.92 -9.54 17.52
N ASP A 422 10.96 -8.70 18.56
CA ASP A 422 10.08 -8.82 19.74
C ASP A 422 8.58 -8.74 19.37
N GLU A 423 8.22 -7.85 18.45
CA GLU A 423 6.82 -7.68 17.99
C GLU A 423 6.36 -8.88 17.15
N ASN A 424 7.24 -9.39 16.28
CA ASN A 424 6.98 -10.57 15.46
C ASN A 424 6.90 -11.84 16.31
N GLU A 425 7.73 -11.99 17.35
CA GLU A 425 7.63 -13.06 18.33
C GLU A 425 6.27 -13.04 19.02
N ALA A 426 5.84 -11.87 19.53
CA ALA A 426 4.54 -11.71 20.17
C ALA A 426 3.36 -11.98 19.22
N MET A 427 3.49 -11.61 17.94
CA MET A 427 2.50 -11.93 16.92
C MET A 427 2.46 -13.43 16.63
N ALA A 428 3.60 -14.07 16.44
CA ALA A 428 3.69 -15.52 16.19
C ALA A 428 3.13 -16.33 17.37
N GLU A 429 3.46 -15.96 18.61
CA GLU A 429 2.88 -16.54 19.82
C GLU A 429 1.36 -16.41 19.86
N TRP A 430 0.83 -15.24 19.50
CA TRP A 430 -0.60 -15.01 19.44
C TRP A 430 -1.29 -15.87 18.37
N ILE A 431 -0.73 -15.96 17.16
CA ILE A 431 -1.25 -16.81 16.06
C ILE A 431 -1.26 -18.28 16.51
N ASN A 432 -0.16 -18.76 17.08
CA ASN A 432 -0.06 -20.13 17.61
C ASN A 432 -1.07 -20.40 18.75
N ALA A 433 -1.38 -19.40 19.57
CA ALA A 433 -2.42 -19.52 20.58
C ALA A 433 -3.83 -19.64 19.97
N GLN A 434 -4.11 -18.96 18.85
CA GLN A 434 -5.35 -19.15 18.10
C GLN A 434 -5.42 -20.57 17.53
N GLY A 435 -4.32 -21.06 16.94
CA GLY A 435 -4.18 -22.43 16.45
C GLY A 435 -4.52 -23.47 17.53
N LYS A 436 -3.88 -23.37 18.70
CA LYS A 436 -4.10 -24.28 19.84
C LYS A 436 -5.52 -24.19 20.43
N THR A 437 -6.06 -22.99 20.57
CA THR A 437 -7.38 -22.78 21.20
C THR A 437 -8.50 -23.28 20.30
N GLY A 438 -8.37 -23.09 18.99
CA GLY A 438 -9.37 -23.48 18.01
C GLY A 438 -9.18 -24.87 17.40
N ASP A 439 -8.12 -25.60 17.78
CA ASP A 439 -7.67 -26.84 17.11
C ASP A 439 -7.56 -26.64 15.58
N LEU A 440 -6.94 -25.52 15.19
CA LEU A 440 -6.79 -25.11 13.79
C LEU A 440 -5.43 -25.54 13.26
N PRO A 441 -5.31 -25.93 11.98
CA PRO A 441 -4.03 -26.15 11.30
C PRO A 441 -3.37 -24.80 10.99
N LEU A 442 -3.00 -24.04 12.03
CA LEU A 442 -2.48 -22.68 11.96
C LEU A 442 -1.22 -22.57 12.82
N GLU A 443 -0.10 -22.27 12.18
CA GLU A 443 1.21 -22.13 12.81
C GLU A 443 1.90 -20.84 12.37
N ALA A 444 2.71 -20.27 13.25
CA ALA A 444 3.57 -19.14 12.94
C ALA A 444 4.93 -19.26 13.62
N LYS A 445 5.97 -18.75 12.95
CA LYS A 445 7.30 -18.63 13.53
C LYS A 445 8.01 -17.38 13.04
N VAL A 446 9.03 -16.97 13.78
CA VAL A 446 10.04 -16.00 13.32
C VAL A 446 11.15 -16.78 12.63
N ALA A 447 11.68 -16.25 11.52
CA ALA A 447 12.81 -16.83 10.81
C ALA A 447 14.04 -16.98 11.73
N ASP A 448 14.93 -17.90 11.40
CA ASP A 448 16.12 -18.12 12.21
C ASP A 448 17.18 -17.02 11.93
N PRO A 449 17.76 -16.37 12.95
CA PRO A 449 18.85 -15.42 12.73
C PRO A 449 20.13 -16.03 12.15
N GLU A 450 20.30 -17.36 12.18
CA GLU A 450 21.39 -18.09 11.55
C GLU A 450 21.05 -18.60 10.13
N SER A 451 19.98 -18.10 9.54
CA SER A 451 19.55 -18.42 8.18
C SER A 451 20.58 -18.10 7.09
N THR A 452 20.31 -18.60 5.88
CA THR A 452 21.12 -18.32 4.69
C THR A 452 20.96 -16.91 4.11
N PHE A 453 20.44 -15.97 4.92
CA PHE A 453 20.19 -14.56 4.66
C PHE A 453 20.22 -13.79 6.00
N GLU A 454 20.28 -12.45 5.97
CA GLU A 454 20.28 -11.64 7.20
C GLU A 454 18.89 -11.58 7.84
N ASP A 455 17.91 -11.10 7.05
CA ASP A 455 16.54 -10.87 7.50
C ASP A 455 15.55 -11.24 6.40
N VAL A 456 14.36 -11.70 6.78
CA VAL A 456 13.23 -11.81 5.83
C VAL A 456 12.72 -10.43 5.49
N HIS A 457 12.69 -10.11 4.21
CA HIS A 457 12.04 -8.91 3.69
C HIS A 457 11.08 -9.25 2.53
N ALA A 458 10.84 -10.53 2.28
CA ALA A 458 9.78 -10.99 1.39
C ALA A 458 8.39 -10.59 1.93
N LYS A 459 7.47 -10.36 0.99
CA LYS A 459 6.04 -10.16 1.22
C LYS A 459 5.28 -11.10 0.30
N GLY A 460 5.49 -12.39 0.54
CA GLY A 460 5.07 -13.48 -0.32
C GLY A 460 3.90 -14.24 0.27
N VAL A 461 3.08 -14.81 -0.61
CA VAL A 461 2.03 -15.77 -0.22
C VAL A 461 2.04 -16.90 -1.24
N VAL A 462 2.03 -18.16 -0.79
CA VAL A 462 1.76 -19.33 -1.61
C VAL A 462 0.42 -19.91 -1.19
N ILE A 463 -0.47 -20.15 -2.16
CA ILE A 463 -1.83 -20.67 -1.94
C ILE A 463 -1.97 -21.96 -2.73
N ASP A 464 -2.47 -23.01 -2.07
CA ASP A 464 -2.80 -24.33 -2.62
C ASP A 464 -1.65 -24.95 -3.45
N ASP A 465 -0.40 -24.60 -3.11
CA ASP A 465 0.84 -25.01 -3.78
C ASP A 465 0.89 -24.73 -5.30
N ASP A 466 -0.08 -23.98 -5.85
CA ASP A 466 -0.22 -23.64 -7.27
C ASP A 466 -0.23 -22.13 -7.56
N THR A 467 -0.37 -21.29 -6.54
CA THR A 467 -0.49 -19.85 -6.72
C THR A 467 0.52 -19.12 -5.85
N ALA A 468 1.30 -18.22 -6.45
CA ALA A 468 2.27 -17.40 -5.74
C ALA A 468 1.98 -15.91 -5.90
N VAL A 469 1.98 -15.17 -4.80
CA VAL A 469 1.85 -13.70 -4.77
C VAL A 469 3.22 -13.10 -4.46
N VAL A 470 3.70 -12.22 -5.34
CA VAL A 470 5.02 -11.59 -5.23
C VAL A 470 4.88 -10.09 -5.41
N GLY A 471 5.28 -9.29 -4.42
CA GLY A 471 5.15 -7.84 -4.50
C GLY A 471 5.64 -7.08 -3.28
N SER A 472 5.30 -5.81 -3.22
CA SER A 472 5.81 -4.88 -2.19
C SER A 472 4.92 -4.78 -0.95
N MET A 473 3.72 -5.35 -0.98
CA MET A 473 2.67 -5.18 0.03
C MET A 473 2.97 -5.92 1.33
N ASN A 474 3.28 -5.15 2.38
CA ASN A 474 3.30 -5.70 3.73
C ASN A 474 1.88 -5.98 4.23
N TRP A 475 1.72 -6.93 5.14
CA TRP A 475 0.43 -7.21 5.78
C TRP A 475 0.12 -6.21 6.90
N ASN A 476 -0.15 -4.95 6.52
CA ASN A 476 -0.65 -3.88 7.39
C ASN A 476 -1.62 -2.97 6.61
N ASN A 477 -2.42 -2.17 7.32
CA ASN A 477 -3.46 -1.34 6.68
C ASN A 477 -2.88 -0.21 5.83
N ASN A 478 -1.75 0.40 6.23
CA ASN A 478 -1.06 1.42 5.44
C ASN A 478 -0.69 0.90 4.05
N SER A 479 0.00 -0.25 3.98
CA SER A 479 0.36 -0.89 2.71
C SER A 479 -0.87 -1.26 1.89
N ALA A 480 -1.98 -1.64 2.52
CA ALA A 480 -3.19 -2.06 1.81
C ALA A 480 -4.03 -0.89 1.28
N ARG A 481 -4.05 0.26 1.98
CA ARG A 481 -5.05 1.33 1.81
C ARG A 481 -4.47 2.72 1.56
N GLU A 482 -3.25 2.98 1.99
CA GLU A 482 -2.65 4.32 1.94
C GLU A 482 -1.40 4.37 1.05
N ASN A 483 -0.71 3.23 0.84
CA ASN A 483 0.49 3.18 0.01
C ASN A 483 0.17 2.82 -1.44
N ARG A 484 1.00 3.33 -2.36
CA ARG A 484 1.13 2.73 -3.69
C ARG A 484 1.97 1.46 -3.59
N GLU A 485 1.31 0.30 -3.59
CA GLU A 485 1.94 -1.02 -3.68
C GLU A 485 1.60 -1.70 -5.00
N VAL A 486 2.47 -2.61 -5.44
CA VAL A 486 2.17 -3.54 -6.53
C VAL A 486 2.52 -4.97 -6.16
N ALA A 487 1.74 -5.92 -6.66
CA ALA A 487 2.06 -7.34 -6.62
C ALA A 487 1.62 -8.03 -7.91
N VAL A 488 2.24 -9.16 -8.22
CA VAL A 488 1.77 -10.09 -9.24
C VAL A 488 1.33 -11.37 -8.58
N VAL A 489 0.16 -11.88 -8.98
CA VAL A 489 -0.31 -13.22 -8.67
C VAL A 489 0.05 -14.10 -9.86
N LEU A 490 0.90 -15.07 -9.64
CA LEU A 490 1.30 -16.10 -10.60
C LEU A 490 0.46 -17.34 -10.29
N GLU A 491 -0.47 -17.68 -11.18
CA GLU A 491 -1.29 -18.89 -11.04
C GLU A 491 -0.73 -20.00 -11.92
N GLY A 492 -0.46 -21.17 -11.36
CA GLY A 492 0.08 -22.33 -12.03
C GLY A 492 1.05 -23.11 -11.13
N GLU A 493 0.92 -24.45 -11.14
CA GLU A 493 1.68 -25.38 -10.29
C GLU A 493 3.18 -25.07 -10.25
N GLU A 494 3.82 -24.77 -11.38
CA GLU A 494 5.27 -24.52 -11.40
C GLU A 494 5.73 -23.30 -10.60
N ALA A 495 4.88 -22.27 -10.53
CA ALA A 495 5.14 -21.06 -9.75
C ALA A 495 4.91 -21.33 -8.26
N GLY A 496 3.78 -21.96 -7.91
CA GLY A 496 3.50 -22.37 -6.54
C GLY A 496 4.57 -23.31 -5.97
N GLU A 497 4.99 -24.32 -6.73
CA GLU A 497 6.08 -25.23 -6.35
C GLU A 497 7.42 -24.51 -6.17
N TYR A 498 7.72 -23.50 -7.00
CA TYR A 498 8.99 -22.78 -6.89
C TYR A 498 9.07 -22.03 -5.55
N TYR A 499 8.07 -21.18 -5.27
CA TYR A 499 8.05 -20.39 -4.05
C TYR A 499 7.69 -21.22 -2.81
N GLY A 500 6.93 -22.31 -2.96
CA GLY A 500 6.65 -23.27 -1.90
C GLY A 500 7.91 -23.99 -1.42
N ARG A 501 8.81 -24.39 -2.34
CA ARG A 501 10.12 -24.96 -1.95
C ARG A 501 11.02 -23.97 -1.24
N VAL A 502 11.00 -22.71 -1.67
CA VAL A 502 11.71 -21.60 -1.01
C VAL A 502 11.16 -21.42 0.40
N PHE A 503 9.84 -21.31 0.55
CA PHE A 503 9.17 -21.19 1.83
C PHE A 503 9.49 -22.37 2.75
N GLU A 504 9.44 -23.61 2.24
CA GLU A 504 9.74 -24.80 3.03
C GLU A 504 11.18 -24.82 3.55
N ALA A 505 12.15 -24.39 2.73
CA ALA A 505 13.53 -24.27 3.19
C ALA A 505 13.66 -23.21 4.29
N ASP A 506 13.10 -22.01 4.07
CA ASP A 506 13.12 -20.94 5.09
C ASP A 506 12.33 -21.35 6.35
N TRP A 507 11.31 -22.19 6.21
CA TRP A 507 10.50 -22.73 7.29
C TRP A 507 11.19 -23.84 8.08
N THR A 508 12.13 -24.57 7.47
CA THR A 508 12.80 -25.72 8.10
C THR A 508 14.25 -25.46 8.46
N GLU A 509 14.81 -24.31 8.07
CA GLU A 509 16.00 -23.75 8.69
C GLU A 509 15.68 -23.48 10.17
N ASP A 510 15.95 -24.50 10.99
CA ASP A 510 16.29 -24.38 12.40
C ASP A 510 17.82 -24.42 12.43
N GLY A 511 18.49 -23.49 13.12
CA GLY A 511 19.95 -23.29 13.24
C GLY A 511 20.74 -24.51 13.76
N GLY A 512 20.66 -25.60 13.03
CA GLY A 512 21.06 -26.93 13.38
C GLY A 512 22.10 -27.42 12.40
N SER A 513 23.28 -26.79 12.39
CA SER A 513 24.49 -27.57 12.17
C SER A 513 24.66 -28.54 13.34
N GLY A 514 23.87 -29.62 13.33
CA GLY A 514 24.05 -30.78 14.18
C GLY A 514 25.32 -31.50 13.76
N ILE A 515 26.47 -30.96 14.18
CA ILE A 515 27.62 -31.80 14.47
C ILE A 515 27.54 -32.11 15.96
N ASP A 516 27.10 -33.32 16.30
CA ASP A 516 27.26 -33.89 17.62
C ASP A 516 28.77 -34.06 17.91
N LEU A 517 29.37 -33.00 18.46
CA LEU A 517 30.68 -33.04 19.11
C LEU A 517 30.44 -32.85 20.60
N GLY A 518 29.95 -33.90 21.26
CA GLY A 518 29.63 -33.91 22.69
C GLY A 518 30.70 -33.28 23.58
N PHE A 519 30.52 -31.99 23.90
CA PHE A 519 31.26 -31.26 24.92
C PHE A 519 30.34 -30.27 25.66
N ASP A 520 30.28 -30.43 26.97
CA ASP A 520 29.58 -29.56 27.93
C ASP A 520 30.22 -28.16 28.02
N SER A 521 29.51 -27.08 27.62
CA SER A 521 29.52 -25.65 28.08
C SER A 521 30.86 -24.89 28.31
N PRO A 522 30.92 -23.54 28.51
CA PRO A 522 29.96 -22.44 28.29
C PRO A 522 30.49 -21.28 27.37
N LEU A 523 29.60 -20.35 27.01
CA LEU A 523 29.80 -19.07 26.28
C LEU A 523 31.08 -18.26 26.61
N PRO A 524 31.64 -17.50 25.65
CA PRO A 524 32.46 -16.33 25.95
C PRO A 524 31.72 -15.00 25.70
N ILE A 525 31.57 -14.27 26.80
CA ILE A 525 31.26 -12.84 26.87
C ILE A 525 32.35 -12.02 26.17
N GLY A 526 31.96 -11.08 25.31
CA GLY A 526 32.70 -9.82 25.15
C GLY A 526 32.81 -9.27 23.73
N VAL A 527 31.91 -8.34 23.37
CA VAL A 527 32.27 -6.94 23.04
C VAL A 527 31.08 -6.06 23.43
N LEU A 528 31.26 -5.29 24.50
CA LEU A 528 30.42 -4.16 24.88
C LEU A 528 31.25 -2.90 24.61
N VAL A 529 30.55 -1.79 24.35
CA VAL A 529 31.03 -0.39 24.26
C VAL A 529 31.40 0.10 22.85
N ALA A 530 30.39 0.58 22.10
CA ALA A 530 30.40 1.95 21.52
C ALA A 530 29.11 2.32 20.73
N VAL A 531 27.90 2.28 21.31
CA VAL A 531 26.80 3.20 20.92
C VAL A 531 25.83 3.36 22.11
N VAL A 532 26.14 4.26 23.05
CA VAL A 532 25.19 4.71 24.11
C VAL A 532 24.94 6.21 23.95
N GLY A 533 24.78 6.67 22.72
CA GLY A 533 24.72 8.10 22.39
C GLY A 533 23.68 8.53 21.35
N VAL A 534 22.71 7.68 21.01
CA VAL A 534 21.60 8.03 20.10
C VAL A 534 20.21 7.54 20.61
N LEU A 535 20.17 6.74 21.68
CA LEU A 535 18.95 6.07 22.18
C LEU A 535 17.99 6.93 23.02
N VAL A 536 17.86 8.24 22.77
CA VAL A 536 16.85 9.07 23.47
C VAL A 536 16.03 9.98 22.54
N LEU A 537 16.27 10.01 21.23
CA LEU A 537 15.48 10.85 20.31
C LEU A 537 14.46 10.10 19.42
N GLY A 538 14.61 8.78 19.24
CA GLY A 538 13.65 7.97 18.45
C GLY A 538 12.42 7.48 19.23
N PHE A 539 12.47 7.49 20.57
CA PHE A 539 11.42 6.91 21.42
C PHE A 539 10.24 7.87 21.72
N VAL A 540 10.24 9.09 21.15
CA VAL A 540 9.19 10.10 21.41
C VAL A 540 8.32 10.41 20.18
N VAL A 541 8.67 9.89 18.99
CA VAL A 541 7.87 10.14 17.77
C VAL A 541 6.90 8.98 17.44
N ALA A 542 7.11 7.77 17.97
CA ALA A 542 6.24 6.61 17.73
C ALA A 542 5.13 6.40 18.80
N ARG A 543 4.75 7.46 19.54
CA ARG A 543 3.56 7.44 20.40
C ARG A 543 2.69 8.65 20.12
N ARG A 544 1.45 8.35 19.68
CA ARG A 544 0.40 9.22 19.09
C ARG A 544 0.63 9.32 17.58
N ILE A 545 -0.24 8.77 16.75
CA ILE A 545 -1.65 9.17 16.66
C ILE A 545 -2.55 7.93 16.46
N GLU A 546 -3.39 7.65 17.47
CA GLU A 546 -4.76 7.16 17.27
C GLU A 546 -5.62 8.37 17.66
N PHE A 547 -6.52 8.82 16.78
CA PHE A 547 -7.64 9.66 17.18
C PHE A 547 -8.91 8.81 17.11
N GLU A 548 -9.71 8.90 18.17
CA GLU A 548 -11.13 8.59 18.13
C GLU A 548 -11.84 9.43 17.09
#